data_AF-A0A831UFM2-F1
#
_entry.id   AF-A0A831UFM2-F1
#
_cell.length_a   1.000
_cell.length_b   1.000
_cell.length_c   1.000
_cell.angle_alpha   90.00
_cell.angle_beta   90.00
_cell.angle_gamma   90.00
#
_symmetry.space_group_name_H-M   'P 1'
#
loop_
_entity.id
_entity.type
_entity.pdbx_description
1 polymer ?
#
loop_
_entity_poly.entity_id
_entity_poly.type
_entity_poly.pdbx_seq_one_letter_code
_entity_poly.pdbx_strand_id
1 'polypeptide(L)'
;MNTCPHEEVLHAYTEGWLDAESQQAIEAHLTVCHECQRRVAGWQAVSEAIRGLPRIPAPGGTLQPMPTPHHEWRLVLALSACLAGIAAWLWLAGVSPPELNHFVGWTPYSTLSESAQQAAEKLQPFWHTLREVLKWKA
;
A
#
# COMPACT_ATOMS: atom_id res chain seq x y z
N MET A 1 -12.83 28.80 23.79
CA MET A 1 -13.32 27.72 22.91
C MET A 1 -12.28 26.63 22.87
N ASN A 2 -12.49 25.50 23.55
CA ASN A 2 -11.63 24.34 23.37
C ASN A 2 -12.10 23.61 22.11
N THR A 3 -11.27 23.60 21.07
CA THR A 3 -11.54 22.87 19.83
C THR A 3 -11.74 21.39 20.15
N CYS A 4 -12.86 20.80 19.71
CA CYS A 4 -13.09 19.38 19.91
C CYS A 4 -12.09 18.54 19.09
N PRO A 5 -11.63 17.39 19.61
CA PRO A 5 -10.82 16.45 18.83
C PRO A 5 -11.56 16.01 17.57
N HIS A 6 -10.79 15.67 16.54
CA HIS A 6 -11.34 15.04 15.35
C HIS A 6 -11.93 13.67 15.69
N GLU A 7 -12.98 13.27 14.97
CA GLU A 7 -13.74 12.04 15.22
C GLU A 7 -12.85 10.78 15.17
N GLU A 8 -11.88 10.74 14.24
CA GLU A 8 -10.91 9.64 14.11
C GLU A 8 -10.11 9.40 15.40
N VAL A 9 -9.74 10.46 16.12
CA VAL A 9 -8.98 10.36 17.38
C VAL A 9 -9.86 9.84 18.51
N LEU A 10 -11.13 10.26 18.56
CA LEU A 10 -12.11 9.74 19.51
C LEU A 10 -12.44 8.25 19.25
N HIS A 11 -12.44 7.82 17.99
CA HIS A 11 -12.55 6.41 17.63
C HIS A 11 -11.31 5.60 18.05
N ALA A 12 -10.11 6.11 17.76
CA ALA A 12 -8.88 5.47 18.20
C ALA A 12 -8.81 5.34 19.74
N TYR A 13 -9.35 6.32 20.48
CA TYR A 13 -9.51 6.23 21.94
C TYR A 13 -10.44 5.08 22.34
N THR A 14 -11.60 4.94 21.69
CA THR A 14 -12.58 3.89 22.02
C THR A 14 -12.08 2.48 21.70
N GLU A 15 -11.23 2.33 20.68
CA GLU A 15 -10.60 1.06 20.32
C GLU A 15 -9.29 0.77 21.07
N GLY A 16 -8.79 1.73 21.87
CA GLY A 16 -7.55 1.58 22.63
C GLY A 16 -6.28 1.61 21.77
N TRP A 17 -6.31 2.32 20.64
CA TRP A 17 -5.18 2.42 19.70
C TRP A 17 -4.28 3.64 19.93
N LEU A 18 -4.66 4.52 20.85
CA LEU A 18 -3.86 5.68 21.21
C LEU A 18 -2.69 5.29 22.13
N ASP A 19 -1.58 6.02 22.01
CA ASP A 19 -0.52 5.99 23.01
C ASP A 19 -0.98 6.63 24.33
N ALA A 20 -0.20 6.43 25.40
CA ALA A 20 -0.56 6.88 26.75
C ALA A 20 -0.70 8.40 26.89
N GLU A 21 0.08 9.20 26.16
CA GLU A 21 0.01 10.67 26.21
C GLU A 21 -1.27 11.15 25.53
N SER A 22 -1.54 10.65 24.32
CA SER A 22 -2.75 10.92 23.55
C SER A 22 -4.01 10.49 24.31
N GLN A 23 -3.96 9.35 25.01
CA GLN A 23 -5.08 8.88 25.82
C GLN A 23 -5.38 9.82 26.99
N GLN A 24 -4.37 10.27 27.73
CA GLN A 24 -4.56 11.24 28.83
C GLN A 24 -5.13 12.57 28.34
N ALA A 25 -4.69 13.05 27.17
CA ALA A 25 -5.22 14.28 26.58
C ALA A 25 -6.73 14.17 26.25
N ILE A 26 -7.15 13.04 25.70
CA ILE A 26 -8.57 12.78 25.42
C ILE A 26 -9.36 12.62 26.72
N GLU A 27 -8.84 11.88 27.71
CA GLU A 27 -9.50 11.74 29.02
C GLU A 27 -9.73 13.11 29.68
N ALA A 28 -8.72 13.98 29.68
CA ALA A 28 -8.85 15.35 30.17
C ALA A 28 -9.94 16.13 29.39
N HIS A 29 -9.99 16.01 28.06
CA HIS A 29 -11.03 16.64 27.25
C HIS A 29 -12.45 16.12 27.59
N LEU A 30 -12.60 14.81 27.80
CA LEU A 30 -13.88 14.17 28.11
C LEU A 30 -14.43 14.59 29.49
N THR A 31 -13.58 15.06 30.41
CA THR A 31 -14.06 15.62 31.69
C THR A 31 -14.80 16.95 31.53
N VAL A 32 -14.56 17.67 30.43
CA VAL A 32 -15.10 19.03 30.20
C VAL A 32 -16.15 19.04 29.09
N CYS A 33 -16.03 18.18 28.07
CA CYS A 33 -16.89 18.20 26.89
C CYS A 33 -17.95 17.09 26.90
N HIS A 34 -19.17 17.43 27.32
CA HIS A 34 -20.31 16.51 27.32
C HIS A 34 -20.71 15.98 25.94
N GLU A 35 -20.45 16.72 24.87
CA GLU A 35 -20.74 16.25 23.51
C GLU A 35 -19.83 15.09 23.10
N CYS A 36 -18.52 15.22 23.31
CA CYS A 36 -17.55 14.15 23.09
C CYS A 36 -17.83 12.95 24.00
N GLN A 37 -18.21 13.20 25.27
CA GLN A 37 -18.59 12.14 26.20
C GLN A 37 -19.79 11.33 25.70
N ARG A 38 -20.85 11.99 25.20
CA ARG A 38 -22.02 11.30 24.63
C ARG A 38 -21.67 10.46 23.40
N ARG A 39 -20.79 10.97 22.52
CA ARG A 39 -20.35 10.24 21.32
C ARG A 39 -19.60 8.96 21.68
N VAL A 40 -18.60 9.07 22.55
CA VAL A 40 -17.82 7.93 23.06
C VAL A 40 -18.72 6.89 23.72
N ALA A 41 -19.63 7.32 24.61
CA ALA A 41 -20.58 6.42 25.25
C ALA A 41 -21.52 5.73 24.25
N GLY A 42 -21.95 6.44 23.21
CA GLY A 42 -22.76 5.89 22.13
C GLY A 42 -22.04 4.77 21.37
N TRP A 43 -20.78 4.98 20.99
CA TRP A 43 -20.00 3.94 20.31
C TRP A 43 -19.70 2.75 21.21
N GLN A 44 -19.36 2.98 22.48
CA GLN A 44 -19.16 1.90 23.45
C GLN A 44 -20.41 1.04 23.62
N ALA A 45 -21.60 1.66 23.67
CA ALA A 45 -22.86 0.94 23.76
C ALA A 45 -23.13 0.07 22.52
N VAL A 46 -22.83 0.58 21.32
CA VAL A 46 -22.96 -0.21 20.06
C VAL A 46 -21.96 -1.37 20.05
N SER A 47 -20.70 -1.12 20.41
CA SER A 47 -19.67 -2.15 20.48
C SER A 47 -20.03 -3.26 21.47
N GLU A 48 -20.59 -2.90 22.64
CA GLU A 48 -21.06 -3.87 23.62
C GLU A 48 -22.25 -4.69 23.09
N ALA A 49 -23.22 -4.04 22.43
CA ALA A 49 -24.35 -4.72 21.82
C ALA A 49 -23.92 -5.73 20.75
N ILE A 50 -22.93 -5.38 19.93
CA ILE A 50 -22.36 -6.28 18.91
C ILE A 50 -21.64 -7.45 19.57
N ARG A 51 -20.84 -7.20 20.61
CA ARG A 51 -20.12 -8.26 21.36
C ARG A 51 -21.08 -9.22 22.06
N GLY A 52 -22.25 -8.75 22.46
CA GLY A 52 -23.32 -9.54 23.07
C GLY A 52 -24.15 -10.38 22.09
N LEU A 53 -23.94 -10.26 20.78
CA LEU A 53 -24.68 -11.05 19.79
C LEU A 53 -24.38 -12.56 19.94
N PRO A 54 -25.38 -13.43 19.72
CA PRO A 54 -25.17 -14.87 19.77
C PRO A 54 -24.16 -15.29 18.70
N ARG A 55 -23.12 -16.02 19.11
CA ARG A 55 -22.19 -16.65 18.16
C ARG A 55 -22.89 -17.85 17.51
N ILE A 56 -23.28 -17.69 16.26
CA ILE A 56 -23.81 -18.78 15.46
C ILE A 56 -22.62 -19.64 15.00
N PRO A 57 -22.58 -20.94 15.33
CA PRO A 57 -21.52 -21.81 14.83
C PRO A 57 -21.61 -21.88 13.31
N ALA A 58 -20.45 -21.91 12.65
CA ALA A 58 -20.42 -22.13 11.20
C ALA A 58 -21.16 -23.43 10.87
N PRO A 59 -22.00 -23.46 9.82
CA PRO A 59 -22.68 -24.68 9.40
C PRO A 59 -21.64 -25.78 9.12
N GLY A 60 -21.97 -27.02 9.50
CA GLY A 60 -21.12 -28.18 9.28
C GLY A 60 -20.94 -28.43 7.78
N GLY A 61 -19.86 -27.91 7.22
CA GLY A 61 -19.46 -28.10 5.84
C GLY A 61 -17.95 -28.04 5.73
N THR A 62 -17.39 -28.63 4.67
CA THR A 62 -15.98 -28.44 4.34
C THR A 62 -15.76 -26.96 4.12
N LEU A 63 -14.87 -26.36 4.92
CA LEU A 63 -14.34 -25.02 4.65
C LEU A 63 -13.62 -25.12 3.31
N GLN A 64 -14.33 -24.78 2.23
CA GLN A 64 -13.69 -24.57 0.95
C GLN A 64 -12.83 -23.32 1.13
N PRO A 65 -11.53 -23.39 0.81
CA PRO A 65 -10.71 -22.19 0.79
C PRO A 65 -11.44 -21.17 -0.08
N MET A 66 -11.65 -19.96 0.47
CA MET A 66 -12.14 -18.83 -0.31
C MET A 66 -11.30 -18.77 -1.58
N PRO A 67 -11.89 -18.88 -2.79
CA PRO A 67 -11.11 -18.79 -4.01
C PRO A 67 -10.43 -17.44 -4.02
N THR A 68 -9.11 -17.43 -3.80
CA THR A 68 -8.32 -16.22 -3.95
C THR A 68 -8.36 -15.85 -5.45
N PRO A 69 -8.61 -14.58 -5.78
CA PRO A 69 -8.70 -14.17 -7.18
C PRO A 69 -7.31 -14.34 -7.84
N HIS A 70 -7.11 -15.43 -8.57
CA HIS A 70 -5.92 -15.70 -9.39
C HIS A 70 -5.88 -14.85 -10.69
N HIS A 71 -6.63 -13.75 -10.71
CA HIS A 71 -6.88 -12.91 -11.89
C HIS A 71 -5.76 -11.92 -12.18
N GLU A 72 -4.88 -11.65 -11.22
CA GLU A 72 -3.86 -10.60 -11.36
C GLU A 72 -2.75 -10.99 -12.34
N TRP A 73 -2.36 -12.27 -12.38
CA TRP A 73 -1.19 -12.66 -13.18
C TRP A 73 -1.47 -12.66 -14.68
N ARG A 74 -2.70 -12.99 -15.11
CA ARG A 74 -3.09 -12.93 -16.53
C ARG A 74 -3.14 -11.49 -17.04
N LEU A 75 -3.62 -10.56 -16.22
CA LEU A 75 -3.63 -9.13 -16.56
C LEU A 75 -2.20 -8.57 -16.60
N VAL A 76 -1.36 -8.91 -15.62
CA VAL A 76 0.04 -8.47 -15.58
C VAL A 76 0.81 -8.98 -16.81
N LEU A 77 0.62 -10.25 -17.20
CA LEU A 77 1.23 -10.82 -18.40
C LEU A 77 0.69 -10.20 -19.70
N ALA A 78 -0.61 -9.88 -19.76
CA ALA A 78 -1.19 -9.23 -20.92
C ALA A 78 -0.68 -7.79 -21.08
N LEU A 79 -0.62 -7.02 -19.97
CA LEU A 79 -0.11 -5.65 -19.97
C LEU A 79 1.38 -5.61 -20.31
N SER A 80 2.19 -6.53 -19.78
CA SER A 80 3.62 -6.60 -20.10
C SER A 80 3.85 -6.95 -21.58
N ALA A 81 3.07 -7.88 -22.14
CA ALA A 81 3.13 -8.21 -23.57
C ALA A 81 2.72 -7.02 -24.46
N CYS A 82 1.67 -6.29 -24.09
CA CYS A 82 1.28 -5.07 -24.81
C CYS A 82 2.38 -4.00 -24.76
N LEU A 83 2.95 -3.72 -23.59
CA LEU A 83 4.03 -2.74 -23.43
C LEU A 83 5.28 -3.13 -24.23
N ALA A 84 5.66 -4.41 -24.22
CA ALA A 84 6.78 -4.92 -25.02
C ALA A 84 6.52 -4.76 -26.53
N GLY A 85 5.30 -5.04 -26.98
CA GLY A 85 4.89 -4.82 -28.37
C GLY A 85 4.96 -3.35 -28.79
N ILE A 86 4.47 -2.44 -27.95
CA ILE A 86 4.52 -0.99 -28.20
C ILE A 86 5.98 -0.51 -28.26
N ALA A 87 6.83 -0.94 -27.31
CA ALA A 87 8.24 -0.58 -27.29
C ALA A 87 8.98 -1.08 -28.53
N ALA A 88 8.75 -2.33 -28.94
CA ALA A 88 9.34 -2.90 -30.15
C ALA A 88 8.89 -2.15 -31.41
N TRP A 89 7.61 -1.79 -31.49
CA TRP A 89 7.06 -1.01 -32.60
C TRP A 89 7.66 0.39 -32.67
N LEU A 90 7.77 1.10 -31.55
CA LEU A 90 8.42 2.42 -31.49
C LEU A 90 9.90 2.37 -31.90
N TRP A 91 10.61 1.33 -31.48
CA TRP A 91 12.02 1.11 -31.84
C TRP A 91 12.19 0.85 -33.35
N LEU A 92 11.35 -0.01 -33.92
CA LEU A 92 11.31 -0.29 -35.37
C LEU A 92 10.88 0.94 -36.20
N ALA A 93 10.00 1.78 -35.66
CA ALA A 93 9.55 3.01 -36.30
C ALA A 93 10.62 4.13 -36.29
N GLY A 94 11.81 3.88 -35.72
CA GLY A 94 12.89 4.86 -35.67
C GLY A 94 12.59 6.06 -34.76
N VAL A 95 11.57 5.93 -33.90
CA VAL A 95 11.21 6.94 -32.91
C VAL A 95 12.22 6.87 -31.77
N SER A 96 13.37 7.51 -31.98
CA SER A 96 14.28 7.85 -30.88
C SER A 96 13.65 9.00 -30.07
N PRO A 97 13.92 9.12 -28.76
CA PRO A 97 13.34 10.19 -27.95
C PRO A 97 14.29 11.39 -27.76
N PRO A 98 14.50 12.31 -28.74
CA PRO A 98 15.16 13.57 -28.46
C PRO A 98 14.21 14.67 -27.94
N GLU A 99 12.89 14.48 -27.95
CA GLU A 99 11.93 15.52 -27.50
C GLU A 99 11.41 15.35 -26.07
N LEU A 100 11.65 14.19 -25.43
CA LEU A 100 11.16 13.97 -24.05
C LEU A 100 11.85 14.90 -23.04
N ASN A 101 13.06 15.40 -23.32
CA ASN A 101 13.80 16.33 -22.45
C ASN A 101 13.08 17.68 -22.22
N HIS A 102 12.19 18.11 -23.13
CA HIS A 102 11.39 19.31 -22.92
C HIS A 102 10.22 19.08 -21.93
N PHE A 103 9.73 17.83 -21.82
CA PHE A 103 8.62 17.47 -20.95
C PHE A 103 9.05 17.01 -19.55
N VAL A 104 10.34 16.74 -19.30
CA VAL A 104 10.90 16.36 -17.97
C VAL A 104 11.08 17.57 -17.02
N GLY A 105 10.29 18.62 -17.17
CA GLY A 105 10.26 19.73 -16.21
C GLY A 105 9.62 19.35 -14.86
N TRP A 106 8.88 18.23 -14.78
CA TRP A 106 8.05 17.95 -13.59
C TRP A 106 7.92 16.48 -13.16
N THR A 107 8.84 15.57 -13.53
CA THR A 107 8.83 14.19 -12.99
C THR A 107 10.17 13.79 -12.37
N PRO A 108 10.21 13.01 -11.27
CA PRO A 108 11.40 12.71 -10.48
C PRO A 108 12.25 11.61 -11.14
N TYR A 109 12.71 11.84 -12.37
CA TYR A 109 13.51 10.89 -13.15
C TYR A 109 14.85 10.56 -12.47
N SER A 110 15.41 11.49 -11.69
CA SER A 110 16.64 11.27 -10.92
C SER A 110 16.50 10.09 -9.95
N THR A 111 15.39 10.01 -9.22
CA THR A 111 15.15 8.94 -8.23
C THR A 111 15.05 7.55 -8.88
N LEU A 112 14.43 7.47 -10.06
CA LEU A 112 14.37 6.23 -10.84
C LEU A 112 15.74 5.88 -11.42
N SER A 113 16.51 6.84 -11.92
CA SER A 113 17.86 6.59 -12.42
C SER A 113 18.85 6.20 -11.33
N GLU A 114 18.75 6.76 -10.12
CA GLU A 114 19.58 6.39 -8.97
C GLU A 114 19.29 4.96 -8.51
N SER A 115 18.01 4.59 -8.41
CA SER A 115 17.62 3.21 -8.08
C SER A 115 18.03 2.21 -9.17
N ALA A 116 17.95 2.61 -10.45
CA ALA A 116 18.40 1.79 -11.57
C ALA A 116 19.93 1.65 -11.60
N GLN A 117 20.68 2.71 -11.29
CA GLN A 117 22.14 2.67 -11.17
C GLN A 117 22.59 1.83 -9.99
N GLN A 118 21.97 1.96 -8.81
CA GLN A 118 22.25 1.11 -7.65
C GLN A 118 21.93 -0.36 -7.92
N ALA A 119 20.82 -0.65 -8.63
CA ALA A 119 20.49 -2.01 -9.04
C ALA A 119 21.50 -2.56 -10.05
N ALA A 120 21.93 -1.74 -11.02
CA ALA A 120 22.95 -2.10 -11.99
C ALA A 120 24.32 -2.36 -11.34
N GLU A 121 24.72 -1.55 -10.36
CA GLU A 121 25.97 -1.71 -9.62
C GLU A 121 25.97 -3.01 -8.79
N LYS A 122 24.86 -3.33 -8.10
CA LYS A 122 24.71 -4.60 -7.38
C LYS A 122 24.74 -5.83 -8.30
N LEU A 123 24.22 -5.69 -9.53
CA LEU A 123 24.19 -6.77 -10.51
C LEU A 123 25.47 -6.84 -11.35
N GLN A 124 26.33 -5.82 -11.31
CA GLN A 124 27.58 -5.75 -12.06
C GLN A 124 28.52 -6.95 -11.81
N PRO A 125 28.80 -7.39 -10.56
CA PRO A 125 29.66 -8.54 -10.33
C PRO A 125 29.04 -9.83 -10.88
N PHE A 126 27.73 -10.02 -10.74
CA PHE A 126 27.00 -11.16 -11.27
C PHE A 126 27.10 -11.23 -12.80
N TRP A 127 26.90 -10.11 -13.48
CA TRP A 127 27.06 -10.00 -14.93
C TRP A 127 28.48 -10.30 -15.40
N HIS A 128 29.50 -9.90 -14.63
CA HIS A 128 30.89 -10.21 -14.94
C HIS A 128 31.17 -11.71 -14.82
N THR A 129 30.70 -12.36 -13.75
CA THR A 129 30.86 -13.80 -13.55
C THR A 129 30.16 -14.60 -14.65
N LEU A 130 28.93 -14.21 -15.01
CA LEU A 130 28.18 -14.82 -16.10
C LEU A 130 28.91 -14.70 -17.44
N ARG A 131 29.49 -13.54 -17.72
CA ARG A 131 30.24 -13.29 -18.95
C ARG A 131 31.49 -14.17 -19.05
N GLU A 132 32.23 -14.35 -17.96
CA GLU A 132 33.39 -15.25 -17.91
C GLU A 132 32.99 -16.72 -18.12
N VAL A 133 31.92 -17.17 -17.47
CA VAL A 133 31.41 -18.55 -17.65
C VAL A 133 30.93 -18.78 -19.09
N LEU A 134 30.28 -17.80 -19.72
CA LEU A 134 29.83 -17.89 -21.11
C LEU A 134 31.01 -17.87 -22.10
N LYS A 135 32.05 -17.08 -21.85
CA LYS A 135 33.28 -17.09 -22.67
C LYS A 135 34.02 -18.43 -22.63
N TRP A 136 33.95 -19.16 -21.52
CA TRP A 136 34.60 -20.46 -21.39
C TRP A 136 33.90 -21.59 -22.17
N LYS A 137 32.66 -21.35 -22.63
CA LYS A 137 31.86 -22.30 -23.41
C LYS A 137 31.91 -22.08 -24.94
N ALA A 138 32.64 -21.08 -25.42
CA ALA A 138 32.87 -20.80 -26.83
C ALA A 138 34.32 -21.14 -27.21
#